data_AF-A0A396IVC5-F1
#
_entry.id   AF-A0A396IVC5-F1
#
_cell.length_a   1.000
_cell.length_b   1.000
_cell.length_c   1.000
_cell.angle_alpha   90.00
_cell.angle_beta   90.00
_cell.angle_gamma   90.00
#
_symmetry.space_group_name_H-M   'P 1'
#
loop_
_entity.id
_entity.type
_entity.pdbx_description
1 polymer ?
#
loop_
_entity_poly.entity_id
_entity_poly.type
_entity_poly.pdbx_seq_one_letter_code
_entity_poly.pdbx_strand_id
1 'polypeptide(L)'
;MEQEKEKREEREHEKWVYDGSVDCKGKVPLRAKTGVWIASLFVLTIEFSERVSFFGIAANLISYLTKVMHEDLKTAAKDVNYWSGTTTLMPLIGGFLADAYTGRFPMILFSSLVYLLVNLFILMSCIVYFNYCLFIYY
;
A
#
# COMPACT_ATOMS: atom_id res chain seq x y z
N MET A 1 25.61 46.47 -6.45
CA MET A 1 24.38 46.21 -7.22
C MET A 1 24.45 44.87 -7.96
N GLU A 2 25.53 44.52 -8.67
CA GLU A 2 25.72 43.16 -9.25
C GLU A 2 25.53 42.02 -8.23
N GLN A 3 26.21 42.06 -7.08
CA GLN A 3 26.16 40.99 -6.08
C GLN A 3 24.76 40.77 -5.46
N GLU A 4 23.91 41.80 -5.48
CA GLU A 4 22.53 41.70 -5.01
C GLU A 4 21.60 41.06 -6.04
N LYS A 5 21.92 41.22 -7.34
CA LYS A 5 21.22 40.55 -8.44
C LYS A 5 21.58 39.07 -8.50
N GLU A 6 22.87 38.73 -8.41
CA GLU A 6 23.32 37.33 -8.36
C GLU A 6 22.69 36.58 -7.18
N LYS A 7 22.71 37.16 -5.97
CA LYS A 7 22.02 36.58 -4.80
C LYS A 7 20.50 36.48 -4.98
N ARG A 8 19.89 37.31 -5.83
CA ARG A 8 18.44 37.24 -6.10
C ARG A 8 18.12 36.16 -7.13
N GLU A 9 18.99 35.95 -8.10
CA GLU A 9 18.89 34.91 -9.12
C GLU A 9 19.15 33.52 -8.52
N GLU A 10 20.15 33.38 -7.64
CA GLU A 10 20.38 32.14 -6.87
C GLU A 10 19.17 31.75 -6.01
N ARG A 11 18.57 32.72 -5.30
CA ARG A 11 17.35 32.48 -4.48
C ARG A 11 16.14 32.06 -5.32
N GLU A 12 16.01 32.56 -6.55
CA GLU A 12 14.94 32.13 -7.45
C GLU A 12 15.25 30.75 -8.06
N HIS A 13 16.52 30.39 -8.24
CA HIS A 13 16.93 29.06 -8.69
C HIS A 13 16.67 27.97 -7.62
N GLU A 14 16.86 28.26 -6.33
CA GLU A 14 16.58 27.32 -5.22
C GLU A 14 15.09 27.11 -4.90
N LYS A 15 14.22 27.98 -5.42
CA LYS A 15 12.78 28.04 -5.11
C LYS A 15 11.98 26.92 -5.79
N TRP A 16 12.45 26.44 -6.93
CA TRP A 16 11.77 25.43 -7.76
C TRP A 16 12.44 24.07 -7.61
N VAL A 17 11.63 23.01 -7.56
CA VAL A 17 12.15 21.64 -7.52
C VAL A 17 12.33 21.14 -8.95
N TYR A 18 13.58 20.88 -9.34
CA TYR A 18 13.94 20.33 -10.66
C TYR A 18 14.23 18.81 -10.58
N ASP A 19 13.42 18.07 -9.83
CA ASP A 19 13.50 16.60 -9.67
C ASP A 19 12.64 15.84 -10.69
N GLY A 20 12.02 16.55 -11.64
CA GLY A 20 11.06 15.97 -12.59
C GLY A 20 9.66 15.75 -12.02
N SER A 21 9.42 16.13 -10.76
CA SER A 21 8.08 16.12 -10.17
C SER A 21 7.22 17.20 -10.83
N VAL A 22 6.06 16.82 -11.34
CA VAL A 22 5.08 17.74 -11.91
C VAL A 22 3.85 17.77 -11.02
N ASP A 23 3.37 18.97 -10.72
CA ASP A 23 2.07 19.12 -10.08
C ASP A 23 0.97 18.52 -10.98
N CYS A 24 -0.20 18.22 -10.44
CA CYS A 24 -1.38 17.75 -11.18
C CYS A 24 -1.78 18.63 -12.37
N LYS A 25 -1.24 19.85 -12.46
CA LYS A 25 -1.40 20.84 -13.55
C LYS A 25 -0.20 20.93 -14.51
N GLY A 26 0.77 20.01 -14.42
CA GLY A 26 1.94 19.94 -15.29
C GLY A 26 2.99 21.05 -15.06
N LYS A 27 2.96 21.73 -13.91
CA LYS A 27 3.93 22.78 -13.56
C LYS A 27 4.95 22.24 -12.57
N VAL A 28 6.17 22.79 -12.61
CA VAL A 28 7.18 22.51 -11.58
C VAL A 28 6.66 22.98 -10.21
N PRO A 29 6.64 22.13 -9.18
CA PRO A 29 6.16 22.50 -7.85
C PRO A 29 7.14 23.45 -7.17
N LEU A 30 6.59 24.45 -6.45
CA LEU A 30 7.40 25.32 -5.58
C LEU A 30 7.87 24.50 -4.38
N ARG A 31 9.17 24.51 -4.09
CA ARG A 31 9.76 23.76 -2.97
C ARG A 31 9.09 24.07 -1.63
N ALA A 32 8.70 25.33 -1.43
CA ALA A 32 8.03 25.82 -0.22
C ALA A 32 6.52 25.46 -0.13
N LYS A 33 5.89 25.06 -1.24
CA LYS A 33 4.45 24.73 -1.29
C LYS A 33 4.17 23.23 -1.30
N THR A 34 5.19 22.41 -1.55
CA THR A 34 5.10 20.95 -1.44
C THR A 34 4.82 20.60 0.02
N GLY A 35 3.65 20.03 0.33
CA GLY A 35 3.19 19.70 1.70
C GLY A 35 3.98 18.60 2.43
N VAL A 36 5.29 18.53 2.18
CA VAL A 36 6.21 17.46 2.60
C VAL A 36 6.24 17.31 4.11
N TRP A 37 6.13 18.40 4.88
CA TRP A 37 6.13 18.35 6.34
C TRP A 37 4.90 17.63 6.91
N ILE A 38 3.71 17.91 6.36
CA ILE A 38 2.46 17.26 6.77
C ILE A 38 2.44 15.80 6.30
N ALA A 39 2.87 15.54 5.06
CA ALA A 39 3.01 14.19 4.54
C ALA A 39 4.01 13.35 5.36
N SER A 40 5.16 13.92 5.72
CA SER A 40 6.17 13.28 6.56
C SER A 40 5.66 13.00 7.97
N LEU A 41 4.93 13.93 8.59
CA LEU A 41 4.31 13.70 9.90
C LEU A 41 3.26 12.59 9.85
N PHE A 42 2.49 12.50 8.76
CA PHE A 42 1.50 11.45 8.57
C PHE A 42 2.16 10.07 8.46
N VAL A 43 3.19 9.95 7.62
CA VAL A 43 3.97 8.70 7.49
C VAL A 43 4.62 8.32 8.82
N LEU A 44 5.21 9.28 9.53
CA LEU A 44 5.80 9.04 10.84
C LEU A 44 4.78 8.50 11.86
N THR A 45 3.56 9.05 11.87
CA THR A 45 2.49 8.62 12.78
C THR A 45 2.04 7.19 12.47
N ILE A 46 1.94 6.84 11.18
CA ILE A 46 1.61 5.48 10.75
C ILE A 46 2.69 4.50 11.22
N GLU A 47 3.95 4.77 10.91
CA GLU A 47 5.08 3.93 11.33
C GLU A 47 5.11 3.78 12.85
N PHE A 48 4.94 4.87 13.60
CA PHE A 48 4.90 4.82 15.06
C PHE A 48 3.77 3.91 15.58
N SER A 49 2.56 4.07 15.05
CA SER A 49 1.42 3.23 15.42
C SER A 49 1.68 1.76 15.12
N GLU A 50 2.28 1.46 13.97
CA GLU A 50 2.62 0.09 13.58
C GLU A 50 3.59 -0.56 14.57
N ARG A 51 4.65 0.16 14.97
CA ARG A 51 5.62 -0.34 15.96
C ARG A 51 4.96 -0.58 17.31
N VAL A 52 4.11 0.33 17.78
CA VAL A 52 3.39 0.17 19.06
C VAL A 52 2.51 -1.08 19.04
N SER A 53 1.73 -1.29 17.97
CA SER A 53 0.89 -2.47 17.82
C SER A 53 1.72 -3.76 17.73
N PHE A 54 2.84 -3.75 16.99
CA PHE A 54 3.72 -4.90 16.87
C PHE A 54 4.27 -5.34 18.22
N PHE A 55 4.81 -4.41 19.01
CA PHE A 55 5.32 -4.73 20.34
C PHE A 55 4.22 -5.18 21.31
N GLY A 56 3.03 -4.57 21.22
CA GLY A 56 1.87 -4.98 22.03
C GLY A 56 1.43 -6.42 21.76
N ILE A 57 1.41 -6.83 20.49
CA ILE A 57 1.09 -8.22 20.11
C ILE A 57 2.24 -9.13 20.54
N ALA A 58 3.49 -8.80 20.22
CA ALA A 58 4.66 -9.61 20.53
C ALA A 58 4.78 -9.93 22.04
N ALA A 59 4.53 -8.94 22.91
CA ALA A 59 4.59 -9.12 24.36
C ALA A 59 3.48 -10.04 24.89
N ASN A 60 2.29 -9.99 24.29
CA ASN A 60 1.13 -10.75 24.78
C ASN A 60 1.00 -12.15 24.15
N LEU A 61 1.57 -12.36 22.95
CA LEU A 61 1.37 -13.57 22.16
C LEU A 61 1.86 -14.84 22.86
N ILE A 62 3.07 -14.81 23.44
CA ILE A 62 3.63 -16.00 24.10
C ILE A 62 2.86 -16.35 25.39
N SER A 63 2.41 -15.34 26.14
CA SER A 63 1.59 -15.56 27.33
C SER A 63 0.19 -16.05 26.96
N TYR A 64 -0.35 -15.64 25.82
CA TYR A 64 -1.65 -16.09 25.33
C TYR A 64 -1.60 -17.56 24.91
N LEU A 65 -0.61 -17.96 24.13
CA LEU A 65 -0.42 -19.35 23.68
C LEU A 65 -0.22 -20.31 24.86
N THR A 66 0.58 -19.92 25.85
CA THR A 66 0.85 -20.76 27.02
C THR A 66 -0.31 -20.83 28.00
N LYS A 67 -1.02 -19.71 28.27
CA LYS A 67 -2.09 -19.68 29.29
C LYS A 67 -3.48 -20.02 28.78
N VAL A 68 -3.80 -19.67 27.53
CA VAL A 68 -5.16 -19.82 26.98
C VAL A 68 -5.23 -21.08 26.12
N MET A 69 -4.29 -21.23 25.19
CA MET A 69 -4.23 -22.40 24.29
C MET A 69 -3.63 -23.64 24.96
N HIS A 70 -3.05 -23.51 26.16
CA HIS A 70 -2.40 -24.60 26.90
C HIS A 70 -1.32 -25.33 26.07
N GLU A 71 -0.65 -24.60 25.18
CA GLU A 71 0.46 -25.10 24.36
C GLU A 71 1.72 -25.26 25.22
N ASP A 72 2.54 -26.28 24.92
CA ASP A 72 3.86 -26.43 25.54
C ASP A 72 4.75 -25.24 25.16
N LEU A 73 5.62 -24.80 26.08
CA LEU A 73 6.50 -23.65 25.87
C LEU A 73 7.34 -23.78 24.58
N LYS A 74 7.75 -25.01 24.23
CA LYS A 74 8.51 -25.27 23.00
C LYS A 74 7.68 -25.01 21.75
N THR A 75 6.41 -25.42 21.74
CA THR A 75 5.50 -25.20 20.60
C THR A 75 5.09 -23.74 20.51
N ALA A 76 4.73 -23.11 21.63
CA ALA A 76 4.41 -21.69 21.67
C ALA A 76 5.57 -20.80 21.18
N ALA A 77 6.81 -21.11 21.56
CA ALA A 77 7.98 -20.37 21.07
C ALA A 77 8.19 -20.57 19.55
N LYS A 78 7.92 -21.76 19.03
CA LYS A 78 8.01 -22.04 17.58
C LYS A 78 6.99 -21.20 16.80
N ASP A 79 5.76 -21.11 17.26
CA ASP A 79 4.71 -20.33 16.60
C ASP A 79 4.97 -18.83 16.65
N VAL A 80 5.48 -18.31 17.77
CA VAL A 80 5.90 -16.91 17.87
C VAL A 80 7.04 -16.60 16.89
N ASN A 81 7.99 -17.54 16.70
CA ASN A 81 9.06 -17.37 15.70
C ASN A 81 8.52 -17.37 14.27
N TYR A 82 7.54 -18.23 13.93
CA TYR A 82 6.89 -18.18 12.62
C TYR A 82 6.11 -16.89 12.38
N TRP A 83 5.38 -16.42 13.40
CA TRP A 83 4.69 -15.13 13.33
C TRP A 83 5.68 -13.99 13.08
N SER A 84 6.78 -13.93 13.85
CA SER A 84 7.83 -12.92 13.67
C SER A 84 8.48 -12.99 12.28
N GLY A 85 8.80 -14.20 11.80
CA GLY A 85 9.34 -14.42 10.45
C GLY A 85 8.38 -13.98 9.35
N THR A 86 7.10 -14.29 9.48
CA THR A 86 6.08 -13.87 8.50
C THR A 86 5.91 -12.35 8.49
N THR A 87 5.90 -11.72 9.66
CA THR A 87 5.72 -10.27 9.80
C THR A 87 6.92 -9.49 9.27
N THR A 88 8.13 -10.04 9.31
CA THR A 88 9.33 -9.42 8.70
C THR A 88 9.42 -9.62 7.19
N LEU A 89 8.88 -10.73 6.66
CA LEU A 89 8.81 -10.97 5.22
C LEU A 89 7.70 -10.16 4.54
N MET A 90 6.61 -9.85 5.25
CA MET A 90 5.45 -9.15 4.71
C MET A 90 5.80 -7.76 4.10
N PRO A 91 6.58 -6.87 4.75
CA PRO A 91 7.03 -5.63 4.13
C PRO A 91 7.97 -5.82 2.95
N LEU A 92 8.76 -6.89 2.92
CA LEU A 92 9.67 -7.18 1.80
C LEU A 92 8.88 -7.56 0.54
N ILE A 93 7.85 -8.40 0.71
CA ILE A 93 6.88 -8.71 -0.36
C ILE A 93 6.08 -7.47 -0.74
N GLY A 94 5.60 -6.70 0.25
CA GLY A 94 4.84 -5.47 0.03
C GLY A 94 5.64 -4.39 -0.70
N GLY A 95 6.92 -4.24 -0.39
CA GLY A 95 7.86 -3.32 -1.05
C GLY A 95 8.18 -3.77 -2.47
N PHE A 96 8.42 -5.07 -2.69
CA PHE A 96 8.58 -5.62 -4.04
C PHE A 96 7.33 -5.41 -4.91
N LEU A 97 6.13 -5.62 -4.33
CA LEU A 97 4.88 -5.28 -5.00
C LEU A 97 4.77 -3.76 -5.22
N ALA A 98 5.13 -2.91 -4.26
CA ALA A 98 5.07 -1.46 -4.44
C ALA A 98 6.01 -0.98 -5.56
N ASP A 99 7.24 -1.47 -5.62
CA ASP A 99 8.23 -1.12 -6.64
C ASP A 99 7.85 -1.69 -8.02
N ALA A 100 7.31 -2.91 -8.08
CA ALA A 100 6.80 -3.48 -9.31
C ALA A 100 5.51 -2.79 -9.81
N TYR A 101 4.76 -2.11 -8.92
CA TYR A 101 3.44 -1.54 -9.22
C TYR A 101 3.39 0.00 -9.22
N THR A 102 4.47 0.72 -8.92
CA THR A 102 4.53 2.20 -8.99
C THR A 102 4.69 2.69 -10.44
N GLY A 103 3.68 2.36 -11.23
CA GLY A 103 3.42 2.88 -12.56
C GLY A 103 1.97 2.59 -12.92
N ARG A 104 1.02 3.33 -12.33
CA ARG A 104 -0.42 3.61 -12.65
C ARG A 104 -1.35 2.51 -13.21
N PHE A 105 -0.87 1.58 -14.03
CA PHE A 105 -1.59 0.57 -14.80
C PHE A 105 -2.12 -0.65 -14.04
N PRO A 106 -1.48 -1.19 -12.97
CA PRO A 106 -1.86 -2.51 -12.50
C PRO A 106 -3.12 -2.54 -11.62
N MET A 107 -3.43 -1.47 -10.87
CA MET A 107 -4.68 -1.40 -10.11
C MET A 107 -5.90 -1.23 -11.03
N ILE A 108 -5.73 -0.47 -12.12
CA ILE A 108 -6.73 -0.34 -13.19
C ILE A 108 -6.91 -1.68 -13.91
N LEU A 109 -5.81 -2.38 -14.24
CA LEU A 109 -5.86 -3.72 -14.82
C LEU A 109 -6.55 -4.72 -13.90
N PHE A 110 -6.20 -4.78 -12.62
CA PHE A 110 -6.83 -5.67 -11.66
C PHE A 110 -8.33 -5.38 -11.52
N SER A 111 -8.71 -4.12 -11.37
CA SER A 111 -10.12 -3.70 -11.35
C SER A 111 -10.86 -4.09 -12.64
N SER A 112 -10.24 -3.88 -13.81
CA SER A 112 -10.82 -4.25 -15.10
C SER A 112 -10.96 -5.77 -15.29
N LEU A 113 -9.99 -6.55 -14.82
CA LEU A 113 -10.00 -8.02 -14.88
C LEU A 113 -11.12 -8.59 -13.99
N VAL A 114 -11.24 -8.08 -12.76
CA VAL A 114 -12.33 -8.48 -11.85
C VAL A 114 -13.69 -8.13 -12.46
N TYR A 115 -13.84 -6.94 -13.06
CA TYR A 115 -15.08 -6.54 -13.70
C TYR A 115 -15.46 -7.45 -14.89
N LEU A 116 -14.49 -7.84 -15.74
CA LEU A 116 -14.72 -8.77 -16.85
C LEU A 116 -15.11 -10.17 -16.37
N LEU A 117 -14.44 -10.70 -15.35
CA LEU A 117 -14.76 -12.02 -14.79
C LEU A 117 -16.18 -12.07 -14.22
N VAL A 118 -16.59 -11.03 -13.50
CA VAL A 118 -17.95 -10.93 -12.95
C VAL A 118 -18.99 -10.84 -14.07
N ASN A 119 -18.77 -10.02 -15.10
CA ASN A 119 -19.68 -9.92 -16.23
C ASN A 119 -19.81 -11.25 -17.00
N LEU A 120 -18.69 -11.95 -17.23
CA LEU A 120 -18.70 -13.25 -17.89
C LEU A 120 -19.48 -14.29 -17.08
N PHE A 121 -19.28 -14.33 -15.76
CA PHE A 121 -20.00 -15.26 -14.89
C PHE A 121 -21.52 -15.02 -14.89
N ILE A 122 -21.94 -13.75 -14.87
CA ILE A 122 -23.35 -13.37 -14.95
C ILE A 122 -23.94 -13.75 -16.32
N LEU A 123 -23.22 -13.49 -17.42
CA LEU A 123 -23.67 -13.84 -18.77
C LEU A 123 -23.81 -15.36 -18.97
N MET A 124 -22.84 -16.14 -18.50
CA MET A 124 -22.91 -17.61 -18.57
C MET A 124 -24.10 -18.14 -17.79
N SER A 125 -24.34 -17.61 -16.58
CA SER A 125 -25.52 -17.95 -15.79
C SER A 125 -26.81 -17.62 -16.57
N CYS A 126 -26.91 -16.42 -17.14
CA CYS A 126 -28.08 -15.99 -17.91
C CYS A 126 -28.34 -16.84 -19.17
N ILE A 127 -27.29 -17.19 -19.92
CA ILE A 127 -27.40 -18.04 -21.13
C ILE A 127 -27.84 -19.46 -20.78
N VAL A 128 -27.34 -20.00 -19.67
CA VAL A 128 -27.75 -21.30 -19.15
C VAL A 128 -29.22 -21.26 -18.73
N TYR A 129 -29.66 -20.26 -17.95
CA TYR A 129 -31.07 -20.09 -17.61
C TYR A 129 -31.97 -19.89 -18.84
N PHE A 130 -31.51 -19.14 -19.85
CA PHE A 130 -32.25 -18.95 -21.10
C PHE A 130 -32.36 -20.25 -21.91
N ASN A 131 -31.28 -21.04 -22.02
CA ASN A 131 -31.30 -22.35 -22.69
C ASN A 131 -32.18 -23.36 -21.94
N TYR A 132 -32.12 -23.42 -20.61
CA TYR A 132 -33.01 -24.29 -19.82
C TYR A 132 -34.48 -23.90 -19.97
N CYS A 133 -34.79 -22.60 -20.02
CA CYS A 133 -36.15 -22.13 -20.24
C CYS A 133 -36.64 -22.46 -21.66
N LEU A 134 -35.78 -22.33 -22.67
CA LEU A 134 -36.11 -22.64 -24.07
C LEU A 134 -36.25 -24.16 -24.33
N PHE A 135 -35.48 -25.00 -23.62
CA PHE A 135 -35.60 -26.47 -23.65
C PHE A 135 -36.81 -27.00 -22.86
N ILE A 136 -37.29 -26.27 -21.86
CA ILE A 136 -38.55 -26.60 -21.17
C ILE A 136 -39.77 -26.17 -22.00
N TYR A 137 -39.64 -25.16 -22.85
CA TYR A 137 -40.71 -24.64 -23.70
C TYR A 137 -40.77 -25.25 -25.12
N TYR A 138 -39.86 -26.16 -25.48
CA TYR A 138 -39.84 -26.91 -26.74
C TYR A 138 -39.84 -28.41 -26.46
#